data_AF-A0A086BL01-F1
#
_entry.id   AF-A0A086BL01-F1
#
_cell.length_a   1.000
_cell.length_b   1.000
_cell.length_c   1.000
_cell.angle_alpha   90.00
_cell.angle_beta   90.00
_cell.angle_gamma   90.00
#
_symmetry.space_group_name_H-M   'P 1'
#
loop_
_entity.id
_entity.type
_entity.pdbx_description
1 polymer ?
#
loop_
_entity_poly.entity_id
_entity_poly.type
_entity_poly.pdbx_seq_one_letter_code
_entity_poly.pdbx_strand_id
1 'polypeptide(L)'
;MKKYTKHLFIFSFVMSLISLAIMEKGYKEMYPFYSWKLFAVPSGGEGSEEQYRLYGIRDRDTVRITNTPAYSYEANDKAVIVGTYGKKIEENDNREGSRVKLLAFAKDTEPKYEGYLLYKETYNPKEIGETKMNINKKLIIKL
;
A
#
# COMPACT_ATOMS: atom_id res chain seq x y z
N MET A 1 23.35 9.60 31.89
CA MET A 1 22.36 10.08 30.90
C MET A 1 22.63 11.48 30.34
N LYS A 2 23.03 12.49 31.13
CA LYS A 2 23.24 13.89 30.65
C LYS A 2 24.33 14.11 29.58
N LYS A 3 25.32 13.21 29.47
CA LYS A 3 26.50 13.41 28.59
C LYS A 3 26.16 13.39 27.10
N TYR A 4 25.12 12.66 26.71
CA TYR A 4 24.72 12.51 25.30
C TYR A 4 23.46 13.31 24.93
N THR A 5 22.76 13.90 25.91
CA THR A 5 21.49 14.59 25.68
C THR A 5 21.64 15.76 24.71
N LYS A 6 22.73 16.51 24.79
CA LYS A 6 23.01 17.62 23.85
C LYS A 6 23.23 17.12 22.43
N HIS A 7 23.97 16.01 22.26
CA HIS A 7 24.23 15.45 20.95
C HIS A 7 22.98 14.80 20.34
N LEU A 8 22.18 14.12 21.16
CA LEU A 8 20.89 13.59 20.75
C LEU A 8 19.92 14.71 20.34
N PHE A 9 19.87 15.80 21.10
CA PHE A 9 19.04 16.95 20.74
C PHE A 9 19.44 17.56 19.39
N ILE A 10 20.75 17.81 19.19
CA ILE A 10 21.26 18.36 17.94
C ILE A 10 20.99 17.40 16.78
N PHE A 11 21.19 16.11 16.98
CA PHE A 11 20.90 15.09 15.98
C PHE A 11 19.41 15.08 15.62
N SER A 12 18.51 15.00 16.60
CA SER A 12 17.06 15.04 16.37
C SER A 12 16.62 16.33 15.67
N PHE A 13 17.22 17.48 16.02
CA PHE A 13 16.89 18.76 15.41
C PHE A 13 17.34 18.85 13.96
N VAL A 14 18.63 18.60 13.68
CA VAL A 14 19.21 18.65 12.33
C VAL A 14 18.39 17.80 11.38
N MET A 15 18.10 16.60 11.84
CA MET A 15 17.60 15.63 10.93
C MET A 15 16.05 15.88 10.81
N SER A 16 15.35 16.48 11.80
CA SER A 16 13.96 16.96 11.63
C SER A 16 13.81 18.00 10.51
N LEU A 17 14.82 18.86 10.34
CA LEU A 17 14.88 19.80 9.22
C LEU A 17 15.08 19.09 7.88
N ILE A 18 15.90 18.04 7.85
CA ILE A 18 16.08 17.19 6.66
C ILE A 18 14.74 16.54 6.27
N SER A 19 13.96 16.07 7.25
CA SER A 19 12.62 15.55 6.98
C SER A 19 11.71 16.56 6.31
N LEU A 20 11.69 17.78 6.85
CA LEU A 20 10.84 18.84 6.35
C LEU A 20 11.17 19.20 4.89
N ALA A 21 12.45 19.28 4.55
CA ALA A 21 12.91 19.52 3.17
C ALA A 21 12.58 18.37 2.20
N ILE A 22 12.54 17.14 2.69
CA ILE A 22 12.17 15.96 1.90
C ILE A 22 10.65 15.91 1.68
N MET A 23 9.86 16.24 2.71
CA MET A 23 8.39 16.37 2.62
C MET A 23 7.97 17.43 1.60
N GLU A 24 8.68 18.57 1.56
CA GLU A 24 8.43 19.64 0.60
C GLU A 24 8.64 19.18 -0.86
N LYS A 25 9.53 18.22 -1.09
CA LYS A 25 9.75 17.58 -2.40
C LYS A 25 8.74 16.46 -2.73
N GLY A 26 7.70 16.29 -1.91
CA GLY A 26 6.62 15.34 -2.15
C GLY A 26 6.88 13.92 -1.66
N TYR A 27 8.00 13.67 -0.99
CA TYR A 27 8.27 12.38 -0.35
C TYR A 27 7.56 12.34 1.01
N LYS A 28 6.59 11.44 1.15
CA LYS A 28 5.65 11.50 2.29
C LYS A 28 6.27 11.21 3.67
N GLU A 29 7.43 10.58 3.79
CA GLU A 29 8.00 10.19 5.10
C GLU A 29 9.50 9.85 5.01
N MET A 30 10.39 10.71 5.51
CA MET A 30 11.71 10.29 6.01
C MET A 30 12.02 11.04 7.31
N TYR A 31 11.70 10.42 8.47
CA TYR A 31 12.23 10.78 9.80
C TYR A 31 11.83 9.83 10.92
N PRO A 32 12.54 9.82 12.07
CA PRO A 32 13.47 8.76 12.49
C PRO A 32 12.80 7.39 12.77
N PHE A 33 11.50 7.25 12.53
CA PHE A 33 10.70 6.04 12.58
C PHE A 33 10.51 5.39 11.20
N TYR A 34 11.06 5.98 10.12
CA TYR A 34 11.13 5.31 8.81
C TYR A 34 11.87 3.97 8.90
N SER A 35 12.90 3.88 9.74
CA SER A 35 13.53 2.62 10.10
C SER A 35 12.55 1.65 10.76
N TRP A 36 11.66 2.09 11.65
CA TRP A 36 10.64 1.23 12.25
C TRP A 36 9.68 0.65 11.21
N LYS A 37 9.33 1.40 10.15
CA LYS A 37 8.52 0.90 9.03
C LYS A 37 9.30 -0.02 8.10
N LEU A 38 10.58 0.28 7.83
CA LEU A 38 11.53 -0.61 7.14
C LEU A 38 11.82 -1.90 7.92
N PHE A 39 11.78 -1.87 9.25
CA PHE A 39 11.94 -3.05 10.12
C PHE A 39 10.61 -3.76 10.40
N ALA A 40 9.47 -3.09 10.24
CA ALA A 40 8.14 -3.70 10.33
C ALA A 40 7.68 -4.31 8.99
N VAL A 41 8.16 -3.80 7.86
CA VAL A 41 7.92 -4.35 6.51
C VAL A 41 9.21 -4.19 5.67
N PRO A 42 10.12 -5.17 5.68
CA PRO A 42 11.42 -5.07 5.03
C PRO A 42 11.34 -5.31 3.52
N SER A 43 10.56 -4.52 2.76
CA SER A 43 10.46 -4.71 1.31
C SER A 43 11.58 -4.01 0.51
N GLY A 44 12.28 -3.03 1.10
CA GLY A 44 13.31 -2.24 0.40
C GLY A 44 14.57 -3.01 -0.03
N GLY A 45 14.81 -4.19 0.53
CA GLY A 45 15.91 -5.07 0.15
C GLY A 45 15.51 -6.19 -0.82
N GLU A 46 14.21 -6.37 -1.06
CA GLU A 46 13.69 -7.47 -1.87
C GLU A 46 13.79 -7.14 -3.37
N GLY A 47 14.11 -8.13 -4.20
CA GLY A 47 14.15 -7.96 -5.65
C GLY A 47 12.76 -7.88 -6.30
N SER A 48 11.72 -8.19 -5.52
CA SER A 48 10.33 -8.25 -5.97
C SER A 48 9.39 -8.16 -4.78
N GLU A 49 8.33 -7.37 -4.88
CA GLU A 49 7.25 -7.27 -3.90
C GLU A 49 5.92 -7.64 -4.57
N GLU A 50 5.04 -8.30 -3.82
CA GLU A 50 3.72 -8.71 -4.28
C GLU A 50 2.63 -7.97 -3.50
N GLN A 51 1.64 -7.44 -4.23
CA GLN A 51 0.54 -6.71 -3.63
C GLN A 51 -0.79 -7.01 -4.30
N TYR A 52 -1.83 -7.23 -3.48
CA TYR A 52 -3.19 -7.38 -3.97
C TYR A 52 -3.83 -6.01 -4.22
N ARG A 53 -4.49 -5.85 -5.37
CA ARG A 53 -5.15 -4.62 -5.79
C ARG A 53 -6.54 -4.88 -6.36
N LEU A 54 -7.47 -3.99 -6.02
CA LEU A 54 -8.80 -3.97 -6.61
C LEU A 54 -8.79 -3.15 -7.90
N TYR A 55 -9.54 -3.63 -8.87
CA TYR A 55 -9.84 -2.94 -10.12
C TYR A 55 -11.35 -2.87 -10.28
N GLY A 56 -11.85 -1.70 -10.66
CA GLY A 56 -13.25 -1.48 -10.97
C GLY A 56 -13.50 -1.57 -12.46
N ILE A 57 -14.66 -2.09 -12.85
CA ILE A 57 -15.12 -2.10 -14.25
C ILE A 57 -16.00 -0.86 -14.46
N ARG A 58 -15.68 -0.08 -15.49
CA ARG A 58 -16.48 1.08 -15.92
C ARG A 58 -16.42 1.18 -17.45
N ASP A 59 -17.57 1.28 -18.11
CA ASP A 59 -17.64 1.44 -19.57
C ASP A 59 -16.86 0.37 -20.35
N ARG A 60 -16.86 -0.88 -19.85
CA ARG A 60 -16.08 -2.02 -20.37
C ARG A 60 -14.55 -1.91 -20.23
N ASP A 61 -14.05 -0.86 -19.58
CA ASP A 61 -12.64 -0.73 -19.23
C ASP A 61 -12.39 -1.10 -17.76
N THR A 62 -11.14 -1.43 -17.44
CA THR A 62 -10.68 -1.88 -16.13
C THR A 62 -9.80 -0.81 -15.48
N VAL A 63 -10.33 -0.15 -14.46
CA VAL A 63 -9.68 0.98 -13.79
C VAL A 63 -9.10 0.54 -12.46
N ARG A 64 -7.81 0.83 -12.21
CA ARG A 64 -7.15 0.54 -10.93
C ARG A 64 -7.77 1.38 -9.82
N ILE A 65 -8.25 0.74 -8.76
CA ILE A 65 -8.76 1.44 -7.59
C ILE A 65 -7.59 1.87 -6.71
N THR A 66 -7.48 3.17 -6.48
CA THR A 66 -6.47 3.72 -5.58
C THR A 66 -7.00 3.68 -4.14
N ASN A 67 -6.16 3.30 -3.19
CA ASN A 67 -6.51 3.34 -1.77
C ASN A 67 -6.44 4.78 -1.25
N THR A 68 -7.35 5.63 -1.71
CA THR A 68 -7.57 6.95 -1.10
C THR A 68 -8.36 6.78 0.20
N PRO A 69 -8.12 7.62 1.22
CA PRO A 69 -8.93 7.64 2.43
C PRO A 69 -10.42 7.76 2.08
N ALA A 70 -11.25 6.99 2.77
CA ALA A 70 -12.71 7.07 2.72
C ALA A 70 -13.23 7.37 4.12
N TYR A 71 -14.51 7.74 4.25
CA TYR A 71 -15.11 8.20 5.50
C TYR A 71 -14.81 7.30 6.71
N SER A 72 -14.82 5.97 6.51
CA SER A 72 -14.61 4.96 7.57
C SER A 72 -13.25 4.25 7.51
N TYR A 73 -12.38 4.57 6.54
CA TYR A 73 -11.15 3.81 6.29
C TYR A 73 -9.99 4.70 5.88
N GLU A 74 -8.85 4.56 6.56
CA GLU A 74 -7.61 5.14 6.10
C GLU A 74 -7.04 4.35 4.90
N ALA A 75 -6.12 4.98 4.16
CA ALA A 75 -5.47 4.35 3.01
C ALA A 75 -4.78 3.01 3.36
N ASN A 76 -4.16 2.95 4.55
CA ASN A 76 -3.49 1.75 5.04
C ASN A 76 -4.49 0.65 5.39
N ASP A 77 -5.62 1.00 6.01
CA ASP A 77 -6.68 0.04 6.34
C ASP A 77 -7.22 -0.63 5.07
N LYS A 78 -7.51 0.18 4.03
CA LYS A 78 -7.95 -0.35 2.73
C LYS A 78 -6.91 -1.30 2.14
N ALA A 79 -5.62 -0.96 2.24
CA ALA A 79 -4.54 -1.82 1.75
C ALA A 79 -4.46 -3.16 2.52
N VAL A 80 -4.56 -3.11 3.85
CA VAL A 80 -4.52 -4.30 4.71
C VAL A 80 -5.73 -5.21 4.47
N ILE A 81 -6.93 -4.63 4.35
CA ILE A 81 -8.17 -5.39 4.08
C ILE A 81 -8.07 -6.11 2.73
N VAL A 82 -7.69 -5.40 1.67
CA VAL A 82 -7.53 -5.99 0.32
C VAL A 82 -6.42 -7.05 0.32
N GLY A 83 -5.29 -6.78 0.97
CA GLY A 83 -4.19 -7.74 1.08
C GLY A 83 -4.59 -9.02 1.81
N THR A 84 -5.29 -8.88 2.94
CA THR A 84 -5.69 -10.01 3.79
C THR A 84 -6.69 -10.92 3.07
N TYR A 85 -7.77 -10.36 2.53
CA TYR A 85 -8.77 -11.16 1.81
C TYR A 85 -8.24 -11.66 0.47
N GLY A 86 -7.40 -10.86 -0.21
CA GLY A 86 -6.80 -11.26 -1.47
C GLY A 86 -5.91 -12.49 -1.32
N LYS A 87 -5.08 -12.53 -0.27
CA LYS A 87 -4.25 -13.69 0.06
C LYS A 87 -5.07 -14.94 0.34
N LYS A 88 -6.11 -14.82 1.18
CA LYS A 88 -7.03 -15.93 1.48
C LYS A 88 -7.71 -16.50 0.24
N ILE A 89 -8.10 -15.62 -0.70
CA ILE A 89 -8.68 -16.05 -1.98
C ILE A 89 -7.65 -16.81 -2.84
N GLU A 90 -6.40 -16.31 -2.95
CA GLU A 90 -5.36 -16.99 -3.73
C GLU A 90 -5.00 -18.36 -3.13
N GLU A 91 -4.90 -18.46 -1.81
CA GLU A 91 -4.56 -19.69 -1.08
C GLU A 91 -5.74 -20.67 -0.95
N ASN A 92 -6.93 -20.32 -1.46
CA ASN A 92 -8.20 -21.04 -1.28
C ASN A 92 -8.65 -21.20 0.19
N ASP A 93 -8.12 -20.41 1.13
CA ASP A 93 -8.59 -20.37 2.52
C ASP A 93 -9.92 -19.61 2.62
N ASN A 94 -11.02 -20.33 2.85
CA ASN A 94 -12.37 -19.79 2.89
C ASN A 94 -12.63 -18.84 1.69
N ARG A 95 -12.30 -19.32 0.48
CA ARG A 95 -12.27 -18.51 -0.73
C ARG A 95 -13.57 -17.74 -0.98
N GLU A 96 -14.71 -18.41 -0.92
CA GLU A 96 -16.01 -17.77 -1.15
C GLU A 96 -16.39 -16.79 -0.03
N GLY A 97 -16.13 -17.13 1.24
CA GLY A 97 -16.38 -16.20 2.35
C GLY A 97 -15.52 -14.93 2.24
N SER A 98 -14.25 -15.08 1.87
CA SER A 98 -13.32 -13.97 1.65
C SER A 98 -13.71 -13.14 0.42
N ARG A 99 -14.15 -13.79 -0.67
CA ARG A 99 -14.66 -13.13 -1.88
C ARG A 99 -15.88 -12.26 -1.56
N VAL A 100 -16.86 -12.79 -0.85
CA VAL A 100 -18.09 -12.06 -0.48
C VAL A 100 -17.76 -10.84 0.38
N LYS A 101 -16.88 -11.00 1.38
CA LYS A 101 -16.43 -9.89 2.25
C LYS A 101 -15.69 -8.82 1.45
N LEU A 102 -14.80 -9.22 0.54
CA LEU A 102 -14.03 -8.29 -0.27
C LEU A 102 -14.93 -7.54 -1.28
N LEU A 103 -15.92 -8.22 -1.85
CA LEU A 103 -16.93 -7.59 -2.71
C LEU A 103 -17.77 -6.57 -1.94
N ALA A 104 -18.23 -6.91 -0.73
CA ALA A 104 -18.98 -6.00 0.12
C ALA A 104 -18.15 -4.75 0.45
N PHE A 105 -16.89 -4.94 0.83
CA PHE A 105 -15.95 -3.85 1.08
C PHE A 105 -15.70 -2.97 -0.16
N ALA A 106 -15.55 -3.57 -1.34
CA ALA A 106 -15.34 -2.82 -2.58
C ALA A 106 -16.57 -1.96 -2.94
N LYS A 107 -17.78 -2.51 -2.77
CA LYS A 107 -19.04 -1.80 -2.98
C LYS A 107 -19.26 -0.67 -1.98
N ASP A 108 -18.88 -0.87 -0.71
CA ASP A 108 -18.99 0.15 0.33
C ASP A 108 -18.04 1.33 0.07
N THR A 109 -16.79 1.03 -0.30
CA THR A 109 -15.75 2.07 -0.45
C THR A 109 -15.71 2.74 -1.82
N GLU A 110 -16.13 2.06 -2.89
CA GLU A 110 -16.06 2.57 -4.27
C GLU A 110 -17.31 2.20 -5.10
N PRO A 111 -18.54 2.56 -4.68
CA PRO A 111 -19.80 2.11 -5.28
C PRO A 111 -20.00 2.48 -6.76
N LYS A 112 -19.16 3.35 -7.32
CA LYS A 112 -19.26 3.90 -8.68
C LYS A 112 -18.93 2.90 -9.80
N TYR A 113 -18.44 1.70 -9.49
CA TYR A 113 -18.05 0.69 -10.49
C TYR A 113 -19.13 -0.37 -10.67
N GLU A 114 -19.30 -0.84 -11.91
CA GLU A 114 -20.28 -1.88 -12.29
C GLU A 114 -19.89 -3.27 -11.79
N GLY A 115 -18.59 -3.50 -11.59
CA GLY A 115 -18.04 -4.75 -11.11
C GLY A 115 -16.61 -4.59 -10.62
N TYR A 116 -16.09 -5.63 -9.96
CA TYR A 116 -14.78 -5.58 -9.32
C TYR A 116 -13.95 -6.80 -9.67
N LEU A 117 -12.66 -6.58 -9.87
CA LEU A 117 -11.65 -7.60 -10.15
C LEU A 117 -10.55 -7.50 -9.09
N LEU A 118 -10.06 -8.66 -8.66
CA LEU A 118 -8.90 -8.76 -7.79
C LEU A 118 -7.69 -9.18 -8.61
N TYR A 119 -6.65 -8.35 -8.59
CA TYR A 119 -5.35 -8.65 -9.19
C TYR A 119 -4.27 -8.79 -8.13
N LYS A 120 -3.28 -9.62 -8.43
CA LYS A 120 -1.99 -9.62 -7.76
C LYS A 120 -1.00 -8.89 -8.65
N GLU A 121 -0.46 -7.79 -8.13
CA GLU A 121 0.58 -6.99 -8.77
C GLU A 121 1.94 -7.42 -8.21
N THR A 122 2.91 -7.65 -9.09
CA THR A 122 4.30 -7.92 -8.72
C THR A 122 5.17 -6.85 -9.36
N TYR A 123 6.01 -6.20 -8.57
CA TYR A 123 6.90 -5.13 -9.03
C TYR A 123 8.24 -5.18 -8.29
N ASN A 124 9.26 -4.54 -8.83
CA ASN A 124 10.55 -4.38 -8.17
C ASN A 124 10.55 -3.10 -7.31
N PRO A 125 10.70 -3.19 -5.98
CA PRO A 125 10.70 -2.01 -5.11
C PRO A 125 11.75 -0.96 -5.47
N LYS A 126 12.85 -1.36 -6.13
CA LYS A 126 13.90 -0.43 -6.56
C LYS A 126 13.46 0.51 -7.68
N GLU A 127 12.44 0.13 -8.45
CA GLU A 127 11.87 0.94 -9.52
C GLU A 127 10.86 1.98 -9.01
N ILE A 128 10.56 1.99 -7.69
CA ILE A 128 9.65 2.97 -7.09
C ILE A 128 10.27 4.37 -7.19
N GLY A 129 9.61 5.25 -7.94
CA GLY A 129 10.06 6.64 -8.17
C GLY A 129 10.79 6.84 -9.50
N GLU A 130 11.03 5.77 -10.26
CA GLU A 130 11.48 5.88 -11.65
C GLU A 130 10.33 6.35 -12.56
N THR A 131 10.67 6.95 -13.71
CA THR A 131 9.70 7.42 -14.71
C THR A 131 8.82 6.30 -15.26
N LYS A 132 9.28 5.04 -15.19
CA LYS A 132 8.55 3.87 -15.63
C LYS A 132 8.85 2.70 -14.70
N MET A 133 7.80 2.16 -14.08
CA MET A 133 7.87 0.97 -13.24
C MET A 133 7.20 -0.20 -13.97
N ASN A 134 7.87 -1.35 -14.00
CA ASN A 134 7.30 -2.57 -14.58
C ASN A 134 6.45 -3.28 -13.53
N ILE A 135 5.15 -3.40 -13.82
CA ILE A 135 4.19 -4.08 -12.96
C ILE A 135 3.64 -5.30 -13.70
N ASN A 136 3.93 -6.49 -13.21
CA ASN A 136 3.26 -7.71 -13.66
C ASN A 136 1.92 -7.85 -12.94
N LYS A 137 0.85 -8.18 -13.68
CA LYS A 137 -0.51 -8.30 -13.14
C LYS A 137 -1.06 -9.69 -13.42
N LYS A 138 -1.45 -10.40 -12.37
CA LYS A 138 -2.15 -11.68 -12.44
C LYS A 138 -3.58 -11.50 -11.94
N LEU A 139 -4.56 -11.81 -12.78
CA LEU A 139 -5.96 -11.84 -12.34
C LEU A 139 -6.16 -13.02 -11.39
N ILE A 140 -6.66 -12.75 -10.19
CA ILE A 140 -6.97 -13.78 -9.19
C ILE A 140 -8.43 -14.21 -9.34
N ILE A 141 -9.36 -13.26 -9.34
CA ILE A 141 -10.80 -13.54 -9.43
C ILE A 141 -11.60 -12.30 -9.85
N LYS A 142 -12.77 -12.54 -10.44
CA LYS A 142 -13.84 -11.55 -10.54
C LYS A 142 -14.75 -11.66 -9.32
N LEU A 143 -14.86 -10.57 -8.56
CA LEU A 143 -15.56 -10.55 -7.27
C LEU A 143 -17.08 -10.58 -7.47
#